data_AF-A0A097KR15-F1
#
_entry.id   AF-A0A097KR15-F1
#
_cell.length_a   1.000
_cell.length_b   1.000
_cell.length_c   1.000
_cell.angle_alpha   90.00
_cell.angle_beta   90.00
_cell.angle_gamma   90.00
#
_symmetry.space_group_name_H-M   'P 1'
#
loop_
_entity.id
_entity.type
_entity.pdbx_description
1 polymer ?
#
loop_
_entity_poly.entity_id
_entity_poly.type
_entity_poly.pdbx_seq_one_letter_code
_entity_poly.pdbx_strand_id
1 'polypeptide(L)'
;MKPFAGAYSMKLNRRLFGLLASGRFEFERKVNGLNKFLSITLFCFFLGFIVGNVFGTFLSGLRQVFHWDGFIILSLLGFIEITNYASYDPKGKRAFFISRNEFAWKMCNFLKIGLLFGFFIDAFKVGS
;
A
#
# COMPACT_ATOMS: atom_id res chain seq x y z
N MET A 1 -45.30 -27.34 -34.40
CA MET A 1 -45.02 -26.63 -33.13
C MET A 1 -43.55 -26.77 -32.75
N LYS A 2 -42.65 -25.84 -33.15
CA LYS A 2 -41.32 -25.64 -32.51
C LYS A 2 -40.71 -24.20 -32.70
N PRO A 3 -41.45 -23.07 -32.59
CA PRO A 3 -40.80 -21.75 -32.69
C PRO A 3 -40.22 -21.21 -31.36
N PHE A 4 -40.52 -21.84 -30.22
CA PHE A 4 -40.23 -21.26 -28.89
C PHE A 4 -38.77 -21.38 -28.41
N ALA A 5 -37.97 -22.33 -28.92
CA ALA A 5 -36.60 -22.55 -28.44
C ALA A 5 -35.58 -21.48 -28.92
N GLY A 6 -35.76 -20.94 -30.13
CA GLY A 6 -34.83 -19.95 -30.70
C GLY A 6 -34.88 -18.58 -30.03
N ALA A 7 -36.06 -18.14 -29.60
CA ALA A 7 -36.26 -16.84 -28.96
C ALA A 7 -35.62 -16.76 -27.56
N TYR A 8 -35.59 -17.88 -26.82
CA TYR A 8 -34.95 -17.96 -25.50
C TYR A 8 -33.41 -17.92 -25.60
N SER A 9 -32.82 -18.65 -26.56
CA SER A 9 -31.38 -18.63 -26.83
C SER A 9 -30.88 -17.22 -27.20
N MET A 10 -31.63 -16.50 -28.04
CA MET A 10 -31.28 -15.14 -28.47
C MET A 10 -31.36 -14.11 -27.33
N LYS A 11 -32.34 -14.24 -26.41
CA LYS A 11 -32.42 -13.39 -25.19
C LYS A 11 -31.27 -13.65 -24.21
N LEU A 12 -30.82 -14.89 -24.07
CA LEU A 12 -29.72 -15.27 -23.17
C LEU A 12 -28.38 -14.67 -23.64
N ASN A 13 -28.07 -14.77 -24.92
CA ASN A 13 -26.86 -14.18 -25.51
C ASN A 13 -26.82 -12.66 -25.36
N ARG A 14 -27.96 -11.97 -25.50
CA ARG A 14 -28.03 -10.51 -25.32
C ARG A 14 -27.75 -10.09 -23.87
N ARG A 15 -28.19 -10.88 -22.88
CA ARG A 15 -27.93 -10.63 -21.46
C ARG A 15 -26.47 -10.90 -21.09
N LEU A 16 -25.91 -12.01 -21.57
CA LEU A 16 -24.49 -12.32 -21.38
C LEU A 16 -23.59 -11.25 -21.99
N PHE A 17 -23.92 -10.79 -23.21
CA PHE A 17 -23.18 -9.71 -23.86
C PHE A 17 -23.29 -8.39 -23.08
N GLY A 18 -24.47 -8.07 -22.55
CA GLY A 18 -24.66 -6.90 -21.70
C GLY A 18 -23.86 -6.95 -20.39
N LEU A 19 -23.79 -8.12 -19.76
CA LEU A 19 -22.97 -8.34 -18.55
C LEU A 19 -21.48 -8.24 -18.84
N LEU A 20 -21.00 -8.82 -19.95
CA LEU A 20 -19.61 -8.71 -20.38
C LEU A 20 -19.20 -7.28 -20.72
N ALA A 21 -20.06 -6.54 -21.43
CA ALA A 21 -19.83 -5.14 -21.76
C ALA A 21 -19.79 -4.25 -20.51
N SER A 22 -20.72 -4.46 -19.58
CA SER A 22 -20.74 -3.74 -18.30
C SER A 22 -19.51 -4.06 -17.44
N GLY A 23 -19.11 -5.33 -17.37
CA GLY A 23 -17.91 -5.78 -16.66
C GLY A 23 -16.62 -5.19 -17.25
N ARG A 24 -16.52 -5.12 -18.58
CA ARG A 24 -15.38 -4.49 -19.27
C ARG A 24 -15.29 -3.00 -18.95
N PHE A 25 -16.42 -2.29 -18.96
CA PHE A 25 -16.45 -0.87 -18.63
C PHE A 25 -16.03 -0.59 -17.18
N GLU A 26 -16.49 -1.41 -16.22
CA GLU A 26 -16.06 -1.30 -14.83
C GLU A 26 -14.57 -1.59 -14.64
N PHE A 27 -14.04 -2.57 -15.39
CA PHE A 27 -12.63 -2.91 -15.38
C PHE A 27 -11.78 -1.76 -15.93
N GLU A 28 -12.12 -1.20 -17.09
CA GLU A 28 -11.41 -0.07 -17.70
C GLU A 28 -11.44 1.16 -16.78
N ARG A 29 -12.58 1.42 -16.12
CA ARG A 29 -12.68 2.50 -15.13
C ARG A 29 -11.76 2.30 -13.93
N LYS A 30 -11.67 1.07 -13.39
CA LYS A 30 -10.77 0.74 -12.28
C LYS A 30 -9.29 0.83 -12.70
N VAL A 31 -8.93 0.29 -13.86
CA VAL A 31 -7.55 0.31 -14.38
C VAL A 31 -7.07 1.74 -14.62
N ASN A 32 -7.91 2.60 -15.20
CA ASN A 32 -7.56 4.02 -15.38
C ASN A 32 -7.41 4.77 -14.06
N GLY A 33 -8.21 4.43 -13.05
CA GLY A 33 -8.01 4.93 -11.69
C GLY A 33 -6.68 4.49 -11.09
N LEU A 34 -6.32 3.22 -11.29
CA LEU A 34 -5.07 2.64 -10.79
C LEU A 34 -3.85 3.29 -11.42
N ASN A 35 -3.82 3.47 -12.74
CA ASN A 35 -2.69 4.08 -13.47
C ASN A 35 -2.34 5.49 -12.97
N LYS A 36 -3.33 6.30 -12.57
CA LYS A 36 -3.09 7.66 -12.03
C LYS A 36 -2.39 7.64 -10.66
N PHE A 37 -2.68 6.66 -9.82
CA PHE A 37 -2.11 6.55 -8.48
C PHE A 37 -0.90 5.62 -8.40
N LEU A 38 -0.72 4.72 -9.37
CA LEU A 38 0.36 3.74 -9.39
C LEU A 38 1.72 4.41 -9.42
N SER A 39 1.91 5.44 -10.25
CA SER A 39 3.20 6.11 -10.38
C SER A 39 3.65 6.75 -9.06
N ILE A 40 2.78 7.54 -8.42
CA ILE A 40 3.11 8.16 -7.14
C ILE A 40 3.26 7.13 -6.01
N THR A 41 2.45 6.07 -6.04
CA THR A 41 2.52 4.97 -5.06
C THR A 41 3.85 4.21 -5.16
N LEU A 42 4.25 3.84 -6.38
CA LEU A 42 5.55 3.19 -6.63
C LEU A 42 6.70 4.12 -6.28
N PHE A 43 6.60 5.40 -6.62
CA PHE A 43 7.60 6.38 -6.23
C PHE A 43 7.80 6.45 -4.71
N CYS A 44 6.71 6.57 -3.93
CA CYS A 44 6.78 6.56 -2.47
C CYS A 44 7.31 5.23 -1.91
N PHE A 45 6.93 4.11 -2.51
CA PHE A 45 7.46 2.79 -2.15
C PHE A 45 8.98 2.71 -2.37
N PHE A 46 9.47 3.08 -3.56
CA PHE A 46 10.90 3.05 -3.86
C PHE A 46 11.69 4.05 -3.02
N LEU A 47 11.12 5.22 -2.74
CA LEU A 47 11.75 6.20 -1.86
C LEU A 47 11.87 5.63 -0.43
N GLY A 48 10.81 5.01 0.09
CA GLY A 48 10.87 4.29 1.37
C GLY A 48 11.92 3.18 1.38
N PHE A 49 11.99 2.40 0.30
CA PHE A 49 12.98 1.32 0.13
C PHE A 49 14.43 1.84 0.15
N ILE A 50 14.72 2.92 -0.57
CA ILE A 50 16.05 3.55 -0.58
C ILE A 50 16.40 4.04 0.83
N VAL A 51 15.47 4.73 1.50
CA VAL A 51 15.68 5.20 2.88
C VAL A 51 15.94 4.02 3.81
N GLY A 52 15.19 2.92 3.68
CA GLY A 52 15.39 1.70 4.48
C GLY A 52 16.78 1.09 4.29
N ASN A 53 17.27 1.01 3.05
CA ASN A 53 18.61 0.48 2.77
C ASN A 53 19.72 1.41 3.26
N VAL A 54 19.55 2.74 3.14
CA VAL A 54 20.51 3.72 3.68
C VAL A 54 20.52 3.69 5.21
N PHE A 55 19.39 3.40 5.83
CA PHE A 55 19.30 3.31 7.28
C PHE A 55 20.18 2.21 7.86
N GLY A 56 20.37 1.07 7.17
CA GLY A 56 21.27 0.00 7.65
C GLY A 56 22.71 0.46 7.83
N THR A 57 23.22 1.26 6.88
CA THR A 57 24.55 1.87 6.99
C THR A 57 24.61 2.95 8.07
N PHE A 58 23.55 3.73 8.24
CA PHE A 58 23.42 4.69 9.36
C PHE A 58 23.38 4.00 10.73
N LEU A 59 22.71 2.85 10.84
CA LEU A 59 22.55 2.08 12.07
C LEU A 59 23.88 1.54 12.59
N SER A 60 24.80 1.16 11.68
CA SER A 60 26.18 0.80 12.02
C SER A 60 26.91 1.96 12.73
N GLY A 61 26.76 3.20 12.22
CA GLY A 61 27.30 4.39 12.88
C GLY A 61 26.60 4.73 14.20
N LEU A 62 25.28 4.54 14.26
CA LEU A 62 24.47 4.74 15.46
C LEU A 62 24.84 3.78 16.60
N ARG A 63 25.16 2.52 16.27
CA ARG A 63 25.62 1.49 17.22
C ARG A 63 26.94 1.87 17.90
N GLN A 64 27.80 2.64 17.23
CA GLN A 64 29.04 3.15 17.82
C GLN A 64 28.76 4.16 18.95
N VAL A 65 27.66 4.90 18.87
CA VAL A 65 27.25 5.90 19.88
C VAL A 65 26.37 5.25 20.96
N PHE A 66 25.45 4.37 20.58
CA PHE A 66 24.54 3.67 21.49
C PHE A 66 24.86 2.18 21.54
N HIS A 67 25.50 1.76 22.63
CA HIS A 67 25.88 0.35 22.84
C HIS A 67 24.70 -0.59 23.06
N TRP A 68 23.50 -0.07 23.34
CA TRP A 68 22.33 -0.91 23.60
C TRP A 68 21.43 -0.99 22.36
N ASP A 69 21.52 -2.11 21.62
CA ASP A 69 20.68 -2.37 20.45
C ASP A 69 19.17 -2.39 20.78
N GLY A 70 18.81 -2.65 22.04
CA GLY A 70 17.42 -2.62 22.51
C GLY A 70 16.77 -1.24 22.37
N PHE A 71 17.54 -0.15 22.49
CA PHE A 71 17.03 1.21 22.27
C PHE A 71 16.66 1.44 20.82
N ILE A 72 17.46 0.93 19.88
CA ILE A 72 17.22 1.04 18.45
C ILE A 72 15.93 0.30 18.08
N ILE A 73 15.75 -0.93 18.61
CA ILE A 73 14.55 -1.73 18.38
C ILE A 73 13.30 -1.06 18.99
N LEU A 74 13.37 -0.56 20.22
CA LEU A 74 12.26 0.16 20.86
C LEU A 74 11.87 1.42 20.09
N SER A 75 12.86 2.20 19.63
CA SER A 75 12.62 3.39 18.80
C SER A 75 11.97 3.02 17.47
N LEU A 76 12.39 1.92 16.86
CA LEU A 76 11.81 1.42 15.61
C LEU A 76 10.36 0.98 15.80
N LEU A 77 10.10 0.22 16.87
CA LEU A 77 8.75 -0.23 17.23
C LEU A 77 7.83 0.96 17.47
N GLY A 78 8.30 1.96 18.23
CA GLY A 78 7.58 3.21 18.48
C GLY A 78 7.29 3.98 17.20
N PHE A 79 8.25 4.09 16.27
CA PHE A 79 8.02 4.71 14.97
C PHE A 79 6.96 3.97 14.13
N ILE A 80 7.01 2.64 14.12
CA ILE A 80 6.02 1.79 13.43
C ILE A 80 4.63 1.97 14.04
N GLU A 81 4.54 2.03 15.37
CA GLU A 81 3.29 2.21 16.10
C GLU A 81 2.70 3.60 15.89
N ILE A 82 3.50 4.67 15.94
CA ILE A 82 3.06 6.04 15.66
C ILE A 82 2.52 6.15 14.23
N THR A 83 3.24 5.60 13.25
CA THR A 83 2.78 5.60 11.85
C THR A 83 1.54 4.73 11.66
N ASN A 84 1.41 3.60 12.36
CA ASN A 84 0.22 2.75 12.29
C ASN A 84 -0.99 3.46 12.93
N TYR A 85 -0.77 4.04 14.09
CA TYR A 85 -1.74 4.83 14.82
C TYR A 85 -2.26 5.99 13.97
N ALA A 86 -1.37 6.67 13.25
CA ALA A 86 -1.75 7.78 12.40
C ALA A 86 -2.42 7.37 11.08
N SER A 87 -2.17 6.15 10.59
CA SER A 87 -2.82 5.58 9.41
C SER A 87 -4.18 4.91 9.71
N TYR A 88 -4.44 4.52 10.95
CA TYR A 88 -5.65 3.80 11.36
C TYR A 88 -6.56 4.72 12.19
N ASP A 89 -7.63 5.23 11.58
CA ASP A 89 -8.68 5.97 12.28
C ASP A 89 -9.94 5.09 12.44
N PRO A 90 -10.09 4.36 13.57
CA PRO A 90 -11.36 3.78 13.92
C PRO A 90 -12.20 4.87 14.60
N LYS A 91 -12.93 5.63 13.80
CA LYS A 91 -14.06 6.46 14.25
C LYS A 91 -13.66 7.69 15.09
N GLY A 92 -13.04 8.69 14.48
CA GLY A 92 -13.38 10.11 14.71
C GLY A 92 -13.15 10.64 16.14
N LYS A 93 -12.22 10.07 16.90
CA LYS A 93 -11.84 10.57 18.22
C LYS A 93 -10.33 10.79 18.30
N ARG A 94 -9.88 11.99 17.96
CA ARG A 94 -8.73 12.72 18.57
C ARG A 94 -8.75 14.16 18.07
N ALA A 95 -8.69 15.22 18.89
CA ALA A 95 -7.88 15.56 20.07
C ALA A 95 -6.46 16.05 19.77
N PHE A 96 -5.95 15.99 18.52
CA PHE A 96 -4.74 16.74 18.17
C PHE A 96 -4.79 17.21 16.71
N PHE A 97 -4.54 18.51 16.54
CA PHE A 97 -4.62 19.38 15.36
C PHE A 97 -3.83 18.93 14.10
N ILE A 98 -3.94 17.67 13.65
CA ILE A 98 -3.26 17.24 12.42
C ILE A 98 -4.20 17.41 11.22
N SER A 99 -3.84 18.36 10.36
CA SER A 99 -4.48 18.65 9.07
C SER A 99 -4.81 17.35 8.32
N ARG A 100 -6.09 17.18 8.01
CA ARG A 100 -6.72 15.94 7.55
C ARG A 100 -6.47 15.69 6.07
N ASN A 101 -5.20 15.54 5.65
CA ASN A 101 -4.88 15.17 4.28
C ASN A 101 -4.78 13.64 4.15
N GLU A 102 -5.92 12.99 3.85
CA GLU A 102 -6.01 11.52 3.68
C GLU A 102 -5.02 10.99 2.62
N PHE A 103 -4.66 11.83 1.64
CA PHE A 103 -3.68 11.48 0.62
C PHE A 103 -2.26 11.36 1.20
N ALA A 104 -1.84 12.32 2.03
CA ALA A 104 -0.52 12.30 2.66
C ALA A 104 -0.35 11.08 3.57
N TRP A 105 -1.38 10.72 4.34
CA TRP A 105 -1.36 9.52 5.18
C TRP A 105 -1.24 8.23 4.38
N LYS A 106 -1.95 8.13 3.24
CA LYS A 106 -1.79 7.00 2.30
C LYS A 106 -0.35 6.93 1.76
N MET A 107 0.24 8.07 1.36
CA MET A 107 1.62 8.11 0.88
C MET A 107 2.63 7.71 1.98
N CYS A 108 2.45 8.20 3.20
CA CYS A 108 3.28 7.78 4.35
C CYS A 108 3.17 6.27 4.61
N ASN A 109 2.00 5.66 4.42
CA ASN A 109 1.84 4.23 4.57
C ASN A 109 2.61 3.43 3.49
N PHE A 110 2.58 3.88 2.23
CA PHE A 110 3.40 3.26 1.18
C PHE A 110 4.90 3.43 1.40
N LEU A 111 5.32 4.59 1.90
CA LEU A 111 6.70 4.84 2.30
C LEU A 111 7.12 3.92 3.45
N LYS A 112 6.26 3.74 4.46
CA LYS A 112 6.46 2.79 5.56
C LYS A 112 6.64 1.36 5.05
N ILE A 113 5.80 0.91 4.13
CA ILE A 113 5.91 -0.43 3.53
C ILE A 113 7.24 -0.58 2.80
N GLY A 114 7.65 0.42 2.01
CA GLY A 114 8.95 0.44 1.35
C GLY A 114 10.13 0.39 2.33
N LEU A 115 10.06 1.15 3.41
CA LEU A 115 11.07 1.20 4.47
C LEU A 115 11.23 -0.14 5.18
N LEU A 116 10.10 -0.78 5.57
CA LEU A 116 10.11 -2.12 6.16
C LEU A 116 10.66 -3.17 5.20
N PHE A 117 10.36 -3.05 3.91
CA PHE A 117 10.91 -3.92 2.89
C PHE A 117 12.43 -3.72 2.73
N GLY A 118 12.93 -2.49 2.84
CA GLY A 118 14.37 -2.21 2.87
C GLY A 118 15.06 -2.88 4.05
N PHE A 119 14.52 -2.74 5.26
CA PHE A 119 15.07 -3.41 6.44
C PHE A 119 15.05 -4.93 6.33
N PHE A 120 13.97 -5.48 5.74
CA PHE A 120 13.86 -6.90 5.47
C PHE A 120 15.03 -7.35 4.59
N ILE A 121 15.26 -6.70 3.44
CA ILE A 121 16.35 -7.07 2.53
C ILE A 121 17.73 -6.96 3.20
N ASP A 122 17.98 -5.91 3.97
CA ASP A 122 19.25 -5.74 4.67
C ASP A 122 19.45 -6.83 5.74
N ALA A 123 18.40 -7.21 6.48
CA ALA A 123 18.44 -8.32 7.43
C ALA A 123 18.70 -9.68 6.76
N PHE A 124 18.16 -9.92 5.56
CA PHE A 124 18.48 -11.12 4.78
C PHE A 124 19.93 -11.16 4.32
N LYS A 125 20.51 -10.00 3.97
CA LYS A 125 21.91 -9.91 3.52
C LYS A 125 22.91 -10.34 4.58
N VAL A 126 22.66 -10.02 5.86
CA VAL A 126 23.54 -10.42 6.98
C VAL A 126 23.21 -11.80 7.55
N GLY A 127 22.12 -12.44 7.10
CA GLY A 127 21.66 -13.73 7.58
C GLY A 127 21.92 -14.93 6.66
N SER A 128 22.47 -14.73 5.46
CA SER A 128 22.92 -15.79 4.53
C SER A 128 24.41 -16.06 4.65
#